data_AF-A0A957TNN8-F1
#
_entry.id   AF-A0A957TNN8-F1
#
_cell.length_a   1.000
_cell.length_b   1.000
_cell.length_c   1.000
_cell.angle_alpha   90.00
_cell.angle_beta   90.00
_cell.angle_gamma   90.00
#
_symmetry.space_group_name_H-M   'P 1'
#
loop_
_entity.id
_entity.type
_entity.pdbx_description
1 polymer ?
#
loop_
_entity_poly.entity_id
_entity_poly.type
_entity_poly.pdbx_seq_one_letter_code
_entity_poly.pdbx_strand_id
1 'polypeptide(L)'
;TRRWNDPVEVDHGIETGILGIQSPSLIEYDGDLFLMYDNGIPDQGVVRLIRRSSDGGRSWTEAIRPFSQHVGGNGPATFVIDSNHDLRVFFGQRTVGAVRDQIHGMWYSEWHSGTKSWGGVKYIVSGPLVQDIDSDKGFDPSLARSAVSQGNLLMIVWRTDPGNGANGAWYSYTELDAPFYALQALSTPEPVVRHAFPITATLAPTTTDEEQLAALGIMPIAALPAVDQTHQPPQVRQLANPAMPLLIGLVPVGFLVTMVLYRHSRRRY
;
A
#
# COMPACT_ATOMS: atom_id res chain seq x y z
N THR A 1 6.54 -18.99 -30.27
CA THR A 1 5.56 -18.33 -29.37
C THR A 1 5.54 -19.09 -28.06
N ARG A 2 5.74 -18.40 -26.93
CA ARG A 2 5.64 -19.04 -25.59
C ARG A 2 4.17 -19.22 -25.21
N ARG A 3 3.88 -20.23 -24.40
CA ARG A 3 2.53 -20.56 -23.93
C ARG A 3 2.49 -20.50 -22.40
N TRP A 4 1.31 -20.34 -21.83
CA TRP A 4 1.11 -20.31 -20.37
C TRP A 4 1.65 -21.54 -19.63
N ASN A 5 1.70 -22.69 -20.32
CA ASN A 5 2.20 -23.96 -19.77
C ASN A 5 3.71 -24.18 -20.01
N ASP A 6 4.43 -23.16 -20.47
CA ASP A 6 5.88 -23.19 -20.72
C ASP A 6 6.56 -22.04 -19.95
N PRO A 7 6.58 -22.13 -18.60
CA PRO A 7 7.17 -21.09 -17.77
C PRO A 7 8.67 -21.00 -18.01
N VAL A 8 9.22 -19.79 -17.93
CA VAL A 8 10.65 -19.55 -18.08
C VAL A 8 11.22 -19.01 -16.79
N GLU A 9 12.26 -19.66 -16.33
CA GLU A 9 13.08 -19.20 -15.21
C GLU A 9 13.79 -17.91 -15.60
N VAL A 10 13.59 -16.85 -14.82
CA VAL A 10 14.19 -15.54 -15.08
C VAL A 10 15.47 -15.35 -14.27
N ASP A 11 15.55 -15.98 -13.10
CA ASP A 11 16.73 -16.03 -12.26
C ASP A 11 16.60 -17.22 -11.29
N HIS A 12 17.70 -17.58 -10.62
CA HIS A 12 17.73 -18.62 -9.60
C HIS A 12 18.20 -18.07 -8.25
N GLY A 13 17.77 -18.71 -7.16
CA GLY A 13 18.29 -18.42 -5.84
C GLY A 13 19.78 -18.80 -5.75
N ILE A 14 20.57 -18.03 -5.01
CA ILE A 14 21.96 -18.41 -4.74
C ILE A 14 21.93 -19.48 -3.65
N GLU A 15 22.42 -20.70 -3.94
CA GLU A 15 22.45 -21.85 -3.01
C GLU A 15 23.32 -21.59 -1.78
N THR A 16 22.76 -20.89 -0.80
CA THR A 16 23.53 -20.31 0.32
C THR A 16 22.87 -20.55 1.68
N GLY A 17 21.72 -21.24 1.69
CA GLY A 17 20.89 -21.40 2.88
C GLY A 17 20.16 -20.11 3.31
N ILE A 18 20.35 -19.00 2.60
CA ILE A 18 19.56 -17.78 2.74
C ILE A 18 18.25 -17.93 1.94
N LEU A 19 17.22 -17.17 2.30
CA LEU A 19 15.98 -17.07 1.54
C LEU A 19 16.26 -16.88 0.04
N GLY A 20 15.67 -17.72 -0.81
CA GLY A 20 15.79 -17.64 -2.27
C GLY A 20 15.04 -16.44 -2.87
N ILE A 21 14.71 -16.52 -4.16
CA ILE A 21 13.96 -15.47 -4.84
C ILE A 21 12.57 -15.31 -4.23
N GLN A 22 12.21 -14.07 -3.90
CA GLN A 22 10.95 -13.71 -3.27
C GLN A 22 10.32 -12.47 -3.90
N SER A 23 9.00 -12.40 -3.75
CA SER A 23 8.21 -11.19 -4.02
C SER A 23 8.46 -10.52 -5.39
N PRO A 24 8.39 -11.27 -6.51
CA PRO A 24 8.60 -10.71 -7.84
C PRO A 24 7.49 -9.71 -8.19
N SER A 25 7.91 -8.62 -8.84
CA SER A 25 7.04 -7.57 -9.38
C SER A 25 7.53 -7.18 -10.77
N LEU A 26 6.60 -7.10 -11.72
CA LEU A 26 6.87 -6.86 -13.13
C LEU A 26 6.09 -5.64 -13.62
N ILE A 27 6.72 -4.79 -14.44
CA ILE A 27 6.04 -3.72 -15.18
C ILE A 27 6.62 -3.60 -16.59
N GLU A 28 5.76 -3.24 -17.55
CA GLU A 28 6.18 -2.76 -18.87
C GLU A 28 6.29 -1.22 -18.84
N TYR A 29 7.39 -0.69 -19.36
CA TYR A 29 7.64 0.74 -19.48
C TYR A 29 8.47 1.02 -20.72
N ASP A 30 7.96 1.88 -21.62
CA ASP A 30 8.58 2.25 -22.89
C ASP A 30 9.06 1.05 -23.74
N GLY A 31 8.27 -0.02 -23.77
CA GLY A 31 8.56 -1.25 -24.52
C GLY A 31 9.59 -2.17 -23.87
N ASP A 32 10.14 -1.81 -22.71
CA ASP A 32 10.96 -2.68 -21.88
C ASP A 32 10.13 -3.31 -20.76
N LEU A 33 10.52 -4.51 -20.31
CA LEU A 33 10.04 -5.10 -19.08
C LEU A 33 11.06 -4.90 -17.96
N PHE A 34 10.59 -4.46 -16.79
CA PHE A 34 11.37 -4.37 -15.56
C PHE A 34 10.84 -5.39 -14.56
N LEU A 35 11.68 -6.36 -14.20
CA LEU A 35 11.41 -7.33 -13.13
C LEU A 35 12.23 -6.94 -11.91
N MET A 36 11.56 -6.76 -10.78
CA MET A 36 12.18 -6.55 -9.48
C MET A 36 11.78 -7.66 -8.52
N TYR A 37 12.73 -8.16 -7.74
CA TYR A 37 12.53 -9.24 -6.78
C TYR A 37 13.55 -9.13 -5.66
N ASP A 38 13.27 -9.81 -4.55
CA ASP A 38 14.22 -9.96 -3.47
C ASP A 38 14.99 -11.28 -3.66
N ASN A 39 16.29 -11.31 -3.34
CA ASN A 39 17.09 -12.53 -3.34
C ASN A 39 18.11 -12.48 -2.20
N GLY A 40 18.41 -13.64 -1.61
CA GLY A 40 19.46 -13.79 -0.61
C GLY A 40 20.85 -13.78 -1.23
N ILE A 41 21.71 -12.88 -0.76
CA ILE A 41 23.12 -12.83 -1.13
C ILE A 41 23.99 -13.07 0.12
N PRO A 42 24.98 -13.98 0.07
CA PRO A 42 25.94 -14.19 1.15
C PRO A 42 26.53 -12.88 1.65
N ASP A 43 26.66 -12.76 2.97
CA ASP A 43 27.21 -11.60 3.67
C ASP A 43 26.45 -10.26 3.49
N GLN A 44 25.47 -10.19 2.59
CA GLN A 44 24.66 -9.00 2.32
C GLN A 44 23.21 -9.15 2.80
N GLY A 45 22.76 -10.39 3.05
CA GLY A 45 21.39 -10.70 3.42
C GLY A 45 20.44 -10.64 2.23
N VAL A 46 19.15 -10.43 2.48
CA VAL A 46 18.15 -10.28 1.42
C VAL A 46 18.30 -8.89 0.81
N VAL A 47 18.47 -8.81 -0.50
CA VAL A 47 18.59 -7.56 -1.26
C VAL A 47 17.59 -7.51 -2.39
N ARG A 48 17.30 -6.30 -2.84
CA ARG A 48 16.45 -6.05 -4.00
C ARG A 48 17.27 -6.04 -5.27
N LEU A 49 16.90 -6.89 -6.21
CA LEU A 49 17.51 -7.00 -7.53
C LEU A 49 16.52 -6.56 -8.61
N ILE A 50 17.07 -6.06 -9.71
CA ILE A 50 16.32 -5.73 -10.93
C ILE A 50 16.96 -6.43 -12.12
N ARG A 51 16.12 -6.96 -13.00
CA ARG A 51 16.47 -7.36 -14.36
C ARG A 51 15.60 -6.59 -15.35
N ARG A 52 16.14 -6.31 -16.53
CA ARG A 52 15.43 -5.67 -17.63
C ARG A 52 15.39 -6.60 -18.83
N SER A 53 14.30 -6.55 -19.59
CA SER A 53 14.20 -7.19 -20.91
C SER A 53 13.73 -6.17 -21.94
N SER A 54 14.44 -6.08 -23.06
CA SER A 54 14.07 -5.22 -24.21
C SER A 54 13.49 -6.02 -25.38
N ASP A 55 13.18 -7.29 -25.19
CA ASP A 55 12.72 -8.22 -26.23
C ASP A 55 11.44 -8.99 -25.84
N GLY A 56 10.66 -8.42 -24.90
CA GLY A 56 9.41 -8.97 -24.42
C GLY A 56 9.59 -10.21 -23.53
N GLY A 57 10.68 -10.26 -22.75
CA GLY A 57 10.96 -11.32 -21.78
C GLY A 57 11.60 -12.57 -22.38
N ARG A 58 12.15 -12.50 -23.60
CA ARG A 58 12.87 -13.63 -24.20
C ARG A 58 14.26 -13.77 -23.58
N SER A 59 14.93 -12.64 -23.36
CA SER A 59 16.18 -12.53 -22.64
C SER A 59 16.10 -11.44 -21.57
N TRP A 60 16.95 -11.57 -20.54
CA TRP A 60 17.02 -10.64 -19.42
C TRP A 60 18.47 -10.22 -19.20
N THR A 61 18.69 -8.96 -18.84
CA THR A 61 20.00 -8.48 -18.40
C THR A 61 20.48 -9.26 -17.17
N GLU A 62 21.76 -9.14 -16.85
CA GLU A 62 22.27 -9.48 -15.52
C GLU A 62 21.48 -8.74 -14.43
N ALA A 63 21.37 -9.38 -13.27
CA ALA A 63 20.71 -8.81 -12.12
C ALA A 63 21.58 -7.67 -11.54
N ILE A 64 20.96 -6.51 -11.32
CA ILE A 64 21.63 -5.38 -10.67
C ILE A 64 20.97 -5.07 -9.33
N ARG A 65 21.77 -4.59 -8.36
CA ARG A 65 21.28 -4.07 -7.09
C ARG A 65 21.18 -2.54 -7.17
N PRO A 66 20.01 -1.96 -7.52
CA PRO A 66 19.88 -0.52 -7.70
C PRO A 66 20.02 0.27 -6.37
N PHE A 67 19.69 -0.36 -5.23
CA PHE A 67 19.60 0.28 -3.92
C PHE A 67 20.59 -0.35 -2.94
N SER A 68 21.89 -0.05 -3.11
CA SER A 68 22.98 -0.67 -2.33
C SER A 68 22.91 -0.40 -0.82
N GLN A 69 22.24 0.67 -0.41
CA GLN A 69 22.05 1.03 1.00
C GLN A 69 20.83 0.38 1.66
N HIS A 70 20.05 -0.43 0.93
CA HIS A 70 18.84 -1.07 1.44
C HIS A 70 18.94 -2.60 1.40
N VAL A 71 18.37 -3.24 2.43
CA VAL A 71 18.34 -4.69 2.64
C VAL A 71 17.00 -5.09 3.28
N GLY A 72 16.73 -6.40 3.30
CA GLY A 72 15.47 -6.98 3.80
C GLY A 72 14.48 -7.26 2.68
N GLY A 73 13.59 -8.21 2.92
CA GLY A 73 12.49 -8.57 2.02
C GLY A 73 11.15 -8.28 2.69
N ASN A 74 10.71 -7.03 2.68
CA ASN A 74 9.42 -6.65 3.28
C ASN A 74 8.31 -6.66 2.23
N GLY A 75 8.29 -7.70 1.39
CA GLY A 75 7.27 -7.91 0.37
C GLY A 75 7.55 -7.26 -0.99
N PRO A 76 6.61 -7.44 -1.94
CA PRO A 76 6.82 -7.03 -3.32
C PRO A 76 6.94 -5.53 -3.46
N ALA A 77 7.77 -5.13 -4.41
CA ALA A 77 7.74 -3.77 -4.92
C ALA A 77 6.43 -3.50 -5.65
N THR A 78 6.07 -2.23 -5.78
CA THR A 78 4.94 -1.82 -6.63
C THR A 78 5.42 -0.71 -7.55
N PHE A 79 5.08 -0.81 -8.83
CA PHE A 79 5.45 0.17 -9.84
C PHE A 79 4.23 0.99 -10.25
N VAL A 80 4.46 2.25 -10.62
CA VAL A 80 3.44 3.09 -11.27
C VAL A 80 4.10 3.95 -12.33
N ILE A 81 3.30 4.34 -13.31
CA ILE A 81 3.64 5.33 -14.34
C ILE A 81 2.60 6.43 -14.20
N ASP A 82 3.04 7.68 -14.11
CA ASP A 82 2.15 8.85 -14.05
C ASP A 82 1.85 9.43 -15.45
N SER A 83 1.13 10.55 -15.50
CA SER A 83 0.81 11.23 -16.76
C SER A 83 2.00 11.95 -17.42
N ASN A 84 3.12 12.14 -16.73
CA ASN A 84 4.38 12.58 -17.33
C ASN A 84 5.18 11.44 -17.96
N HIS A 85 4.67 10.21 -17.90
CA HIS A 85 5.43 9.00 -18.22
C HIS A 85 6.65 8.80 -17.30
N ASP A 86 6.60 9.26 -16.05
CA ASP A 86 7.64 8.95 -15.07
C ASP A 86 7.35 7.62 -14.38
N LEU A 87 8.25 6.65 -14.56
CA LEU A 87 8.20 5.37 -13.86
C LEU A 87 8.74 5.51 -12.43
N ARG A 88 7.96 5.07 -11.45
CA ARG A 88 8.36 5.02 -10.03
C ARG A 88 8.19 3.63 -9.47
N VAL A 89 9.01 3.32 -8.47
CA VAL A 89 8.93 2.07 -7.70
C VAL A 89 8.85 2.37 -6.21
N PHE A 90 7.99 1.64 -5.51
CA PHE A 90 7.79 1.75 -4.06
C PHE A 90 8.05 0.42 -3.38
N PHE A 91 8.61 0.46 -2.18
CA PHE A 91 9.02 -0.74 -1.47
C PHE A 91 9.27 -0.54 0.02
N GLY A 92 9.00 -1.59 0.81
CA GLY A 92 9.46 -1.67 2.19
C GLY A 92 10.82 -2.34 2.27
N GLN A 93 11.78 -1.71 2.96
CA GLN A 93 13.10 -2.27 3.29
C GLN A 93 13.67 -1.53 4.51
N ARG A 94 14.81 -1.99 5.02
CA ARG A 94 15.63 -1.25 5.99
C ARG A 94 16.97 -0.86 5.41
N THR A 95 17.63 0.14 6.00
CA THR A 95 18.99 0.51 5.60
C THR A 95 20.02 -0.55 6.03
N VAL A 96 21.18 -0.58 5.37
CA VAL A 96 22.34 -1.34 5.85
C VAL A 96 22.90 -0.73 7.14
N GLY A 97 23.47 -1.57 8.01
CA GLY A 97 24.09 -1.13 9.27
C GLY A 97 23.88 -2.12 10.41
N ALA A 98 24.42 -1.79 11.59
CA ALA A 98 24.12 -2.52 12.82
C ALA A 98 22.63 -2.38 13.16
N VAL A 99 22.01 -3.39 13.77
CA VAL A 99 20.55 -3.44 14.03
C VAL A 99 20.00 -2.16 14.64
N ARG A 100 20.70 -1.56 15.60
CA ARG A 100 20.29 -0.30 16.27
C ARG A 100 20.33 0.95 15.38
N ASP A 101 21.11 0.90 14.30
CA ASP A 101 21.34 2.01 13.36
C ASP A 101 20.54 1.82 12.06
N GLN A 102 19.81 0.70 11.92
CA GLN A 102 18.97 0.42 10.77
C GLN A 102 17.71 1.30 10.82
N ILE A 103 17.45 1.98 9.70
CA ILE A 103 16.23 2.75 9.49
C ILE A 103 15.31 1.91 8.63
N HIS A 104 14.13 1.60 9.16
CA HIS A 104 13.06 0.90 8.46
C HIS A 104 12.16 1.91 7.79
N GLY A 105 11.53 1.54 6.68
CA GLY A 105 10.65 2.49 6.01
C GLY A 105 9.92 1.94 4.80
N MET A 106 8.99 2.77 4.35
CA MET A 106 8.43 2.69 3.01
C MET A 106 9.17 3.72 2.15
N TRP A 107 9.74 3.26 1.06
CA TRP A 107 10.66 4.01 0.22
C TRP A 107 10.12 4.11 -1.20
N TYR A 108 10.66 5.05 -1.96
CA TYR A 108 10.47 5.09 -3.40
C TYR A 108 11.72 5.57 -4.15
N SER A 109 11.80 5.22 -5.42
CA SER A 109 12.80 5.72 -6.37
C SER A 109 12.14 5.93 -7.74
N GLU A 110 12.74 6.79 -8.55
CA GLU A 110 12.24 7.21 -9.86
C GLU A 110 13.23 6.72 -10.92
N TRP A 111 12.71 6.21 -12.04
CA TRP A 111 13.54 5.82 -13.18
C TRP A 111 13.84 7.04 -14.04
N HIS A 112 15.12 7.30 -14.29
CA HIS A 112 15.56 8.38 -15.17
C HIS A 112 15.84 7.82 -16.57
N SER A 113 14.88 7.98 -17.48
CA SER A 113 14.97 7.47 -18.86
C SER A 113 16.22 7.97 -19.60
N GLY A 114 16.61 9.23 -19.37
CA GLY A 114 17.79 9.86 -19.98
C GLY A 114 19.12 9.20 -19.61
N THR A 115 19.29 8.77 -18.35
CA THR A 115 20.50 8.08 -17.88
C THR A 115 20.34 6.56 -17.82
N LYS A 116 19.14 6.05 -18.09
CA LYS A 116 18.75 4.64 -17.96
C LYS A 116 19.14 4.07 -16.59
N SER A 117 18.83 4.81 -15.53
CA SER A 117 19.20 4.46 -14.16
C SER A 117 18.11 4.83 -13.17
N TRP A 118 18.04 4.09 -12.07
CA TRP A 118 17.24 4.49 -10.92
C TRP A 118 17.88 5.65 -10.18
N GLY A 119 17.06 6.60 -9.74
CA GLY A 119 17.47 7.72 -8.92
C GLY A 119 17.72 7.35 -7.46
N GLY A 120 18.08 8.34 -6.66
CA GLY A 120 18.23 8.17 -5.22
C GLY A 120 16.92 7.73 -4.55
N VAL A 121 17.05 6.94 -3.49
CA VAL A 121 15.90 6.46 -2.70
C VAL A 121 15.44 7.57 -1.76
N LYS A 122 14.12 7.80 -1.73
CA LYS A 122 13.44 8.77 -0.87
C LYS A 122 12.47 8.03 0.06
N TYR A 123 12.26 8.50 1.28
CA TYR A 123 11.29 7.89 2.19
C TYR A 123 9.89 8.50 2.00
N ILE A 124 8.87 7.66 2.17
CA ILE A 124 7.49 8.07 2.43
C ILE A 124 7.27 8.15 3.93
N VAL A 125 7.67 7.08 4.63
CA VAL A 125 7.71 7.00 6.09
C VAL A 125 8.96 6.23 6.48
N SER A 126 9.63 6.67 7.55
CA SER A 126 10.85 6.04 8.06
C SER A 126 10.95 6.15 9.57
N GLY A 127 11.59 5.18 10.20
CA GLY A 127 11.76 5.13 11.65
C GLY A 127 12.57 3.93 12.12
N PRO A 128 12.86 3.81 13.42
CA PRO A 128 13.48 2.62 13.98
C PRO A 128 12.52 1.43 13.89
N LEU A 129 13.05 0.20 13.86
CA LEU A 129 12.24 -1.00 14.06
C LEU A 129 11.52 -0.92 15.41
N VAL A 130 10.21 -1.09 15.41
CA VAL A 130 9.43 -1.28 16.64
C VAL A 130 8.81 -2.67 16.57
N GLN A 131 9.25 -3.56 17.46
CA GLN A 131 8.65 -4.89 17.62
C GLN A 131 7.64 -4.80 18.76
N ASP A 132 6.36 -4.74 18.42
CA ASP A 132 5.28 -4.69 19.39
C ASP A 132 4.17 -5.64 18.93
N ILE A 133 4.35 -6.92 19.25
CA ILE A 133 3.47 -8.00 18.81
C ILE A 133 2.10 -7.97 19.51
N ASP A 134 2.02 -7.31 20.66
CA ASP A 134 0.83 -7.29 21.52
C ASP A 134 0.00 -6.02 21.36
N SER A 135 0.50 -5.00 20.65
CA SER A 135 -0.17 -3.71 20.43
C SER A 135 -0.18 -3.25 18.97
N ASP A 136 -0.66 -2.03 18.71
CA ASP A 136 -0.77 -1.39 17.40
C ASP A 136 0.45 -0.53 17.01
N LYS A 137 1.53 -0.57 17.81
CA LYS A 137 2.68 0.35 17.69
C LYS A 137 3.86 -0.20 16.91
N GLY A 138 3.81 -1.45 16.45
CA GLY A 138 4.93 -2.01 15.70
C GLY A 138 5.19 -1.25 14.39
N PHE A 139 6.45 -1.19 13.98
CA PHE A 139 6.87 -0.40 12.83
C PHE A 139 7.89 -1.17 12.01
N ASP A 140 7.42 -1.67 10.87
CA ASP A 140 8.25 -2.26 9.82
C ASP A 140 7.44 -2.33 8.51
N PRO A 141 7.33 -1.24 7.74
CA PRO A 141 6.47 -1.19 6.55
C PRO A 141 6.74 -2.31 5.55
N SER A 142 5.69 -2.96 5.05
CA SER A 142 5.73 -4.10 4.15
C SER A 142 4.53 -4.16 3.19
N LEU A 143 4.64 -4.99 2.14
CA LEU A 143 3.58 -5.25 1.15
C LEU A 143 3.00 -3.97 0.52
N ALA A 144 3.86 -3.13 -0.04
CA ALA A 144 3.44 -1.90 -0.71
C ALA A 144 2.48 -2.17 -1.89
N ARG A 145 1.45 -1.34 -2.03
CA ARG A 145 0.60 -1.25 -3.22
C ARG A 145 0.40 0.21 -3.57
N SER A 146 0.54 0.55 -4.85
CA SER A 146 0.43 1.93 -5.30
C SER A 146 -0.45 2.05 -6.53
N ALA A 147 -1.02 3.24 -6.71
CA ALA A 147 -1.80 3.61 -7.87
C ALA A 147 -1.63 5.10 -8.16
N VAL A 148 -1.77 5.47 -9.43
CA VAL A 148 -1.92 6.87 -9.84
C VAL A 148 -3.35 7.07 -10.30
N SER A 149 -4.04 8.04 -9.69
CA SER A 149 -5.39 8.46 -10.07
C SER A 149 -5.30 9.78 -10.83
N GLN A 150 -6.15 9.94 -11.86
CA GLN A 150 -6.27 11.19 -12.63
C GLN A 150 -4.94 11.70 -13.21
N GLY A 151 -3.97 10.82 -13.44
CA GLY A 151 -2.66 11.15 -14.00
C GLY A 151 -1.65 11.71 -12.99
N ASN A 152 -2.09 12.43 -11.94
CA ASN A 152 -1.19 13.15 -11.05
C ASN A 152 -1.38 12.88 -9.54
N LEU A 153 -2.44 12.19 -9.12
CA LEU A 153 -2.63 11.83 -7.71
C LEU A 153 -1.99 10.47 -7.43
N LEU A 154 -0.81 10.47 -6.81
CA LEU A 154 -0.12 9.26 -6.39
C LEU A 154 -0.63 8.82 -5.02
N MET A 155 -1.08 7.57 -4.92
CA MET A 155 -1.48 6.93 -3.66
C MET A 155 -0.67 5.66 -3.44
N ILE A 156 -0.31 5.42 -2.18
CA ILE A 156 0.33 4.19 -1.73
C ILE A 156 -0.34 3.70 -0.45
N VAL A 157 -0.55 2.38 -0.38
CA VAL A 157 -0.96 1.67 0.83
C VAL A 157 0.08 0.62 1.19
N TRP A 158 0.19 0.32 2.48
CA TRP A 158 1.07 -0.73 3.00
C TRP A 158 0.52 -1.27 4.31
N ARG A 159 1.15 -2.31 4.85
CA ARG A 159 0.92 -2.76 6.23
C ARG A 159 2.24 -2.84 6.98
N THR A 160 2.20 -3.02 8.29
CA THR A 160 3.40 -3.43 9.03
C THR A 160 3.66 -4.92 8.81
N ASP A 161 4.93 -5.34 8.78
CA ASP A 161 5.30 -6.75 8.81
C ASP A 161 4.56 -7.46 9.96
N PRO A 162 3.77 -8.49 9.67
CA PRO A 162 2.96 -9.17 10.69
C PRO A 162 3.81 -9.80 11.81
N GLY A 163 5.09 -10.06 11.57
CA GLY A 163 6.03 -10.52 12.60
C GLY A 163 6.35 -9.48 13.67
N ASN A 164 6.00 -8.21 13.46
CA ASN A 164 6.30 -7.10 14.37
C ASN A 164 5.04 -6.48 15.02
N GLY A 165 3.86 -7.07 14.81
CA GLY A 165 2.58 -6.59 15.37
C GLY A 165 1.45 -6.47 14.35
N ALA A 166 0.20 -6.44 14.85
CA ALA A 166 -1.01 -6.38 14.03
C ALA A 166 -1.43 -4.92 13.73
N ASN A 167 -0.58 -4.16 13.04
CA ASN A 167 -0.75 -2.69 12.97
C ASN A 167 -1.58 -2.21 11.78
N GLY A 168 -2.61 -2.97 11.36
CA GLY A 168 -3.56 -2.55 10.33
C GLY A 168 -2.94 -2.26 8.94
N ALA A 169 -3.68 -1.48 8.15
CA ALA A 169 -3.25 -0.98 6.86
C ALA A 169 -3.11 0.55 6.90
N TRP A 170 -2.07 1.05 6.26
CA TRP A 170 -1.70 2.46 6.23
C TRP A 170 -1.76 2.98 4.80
N TYR A 171 -1.94 4.28 4.64
CA TYR A 171 -1.87 4.93 3.34
C TYR A 171 -1.17 6.28 3.43
N SER A 172 -0.65 6.72 2.29
CA SER A 172 -0.15 8.08 2.06
C SER A 172 -0.47 8.45 0.62
N TYR A 173 -0.54 9.74 0.34
CA TYR A 173 -0.75 10.25 -1.01
C TYR A 173 -0.02 11.58 -1.21
N THR A 174 0.24 11.90 -2.46
CA THR A 174 0.79 13.19 -2.87
C THR A 174 0.32 13.53 -4.28
N GLU A 175 0.23 14.83 -4.57
CA GLU A 175 0.02 15.32 -5.93
C GLU A 175 1.38 15.47 -6.61
N LEU A 176 1.52 14.88 -7.79
CA LEU A 176 2.68 14.97 -8.65
C LEU A 176 2.58 16.22 -9.52
N ASP A 177 3.73 16.79 -9.88
CA ASP A 177 3.82 17.84 -10.89
C ASP A 177 3.64 17.23 -12.30
N ALA A 178 2.45 16.72 -12.58
CA ALA A 178 2.10 16.00 -13.80
C ALA A 178 0.69 16.42 -14.29
N PRO A 179 0.38 16.28 -15.59
CA PRO A 179 -0.93 16.62 -16.14
C PRO A 179 -2.07 15.91 -15.41
N PHE A 180 -3.08 16.68 -15.02
CA PHE A 180 -4.33 16.15 -14.53
C PHE A 180 -5.21 15.67 -15.69
N TYR A 181 -5.76 14.47 -15.56
CA TYR A 181 -6.79 13.95 -16.46
C TYR A 181 -8.16 14.00 -15.78
N ALA A 182 -9.07 14.73 -16.40
CA ALA A 182 -10.46 14.80 -15.93
C ALA A 182 -11.08 13.40 -15.87
N LEU A 183 -11.83 13.14 -14.82
CA LEU A 183 -12.59 11.89 -14.70
C LEU A 183 -13.62 11.85 -15.82
N GLN A 184 -13.45 10.89 -16.73
CA GLN A 184 -14.50 10.54 -17.65
C GLN A 184 -15.50 9.66 -16.89
N ALA A 185 -16.71 10.17 -16.65
CA ALA A 185 -17.76 9.35 -16.10
C ALA A 185 -17.98 8.14 -17.00
N LEU A 186 -17.95 6.93 -16.42
CA LEU A 186 -18.37 5.74 -17.13
C LEU A 186 -19.83 5.94 -17.57
N SER A 187 -20.17 5.48 -18.77
CA SER A 187 -21.56 5.46 -19.20
C SER A 187 -22.38 4.73 -18.15
N THR A 188 -23.30 5.45 -17.50
CA THR A 188 -24.30 4.81 -16.66
C THR A 188 -25.08 3.87 -17.57
N PRO A 189 -25.14 2.56 -17.28
CA PRO A 189 -26.02 1.69 -18.04
C PRO A 189 -27.40 2.31 -18.02
N GLU A 190 -28.05 2.43 -19.18
CA GLU A 190 -29.43 2.88 -19.21
C GLU A 190 -30.22 2.02 -18.20
N PRO A 191 -31.08 2.63 -17.37
CA PRO A 191 -31.88 1.87 -16.44
C PRO A 191 -32.62 0.82 -17.26
N VAL A 192 -32.24 -0.45 -17.09
CA VAL A 192 -32.97 -1.55 -17.71
C VAL A 192 -34.37 -1.41 -17.17
N VAL A 193 -35.31 -0.99 -18.03
CA VAL A 193 -36.73 -1.00 -17.72
C VAL A 193 -37.05 -2.45 -17.46
N ARG A 194 -36.98 -2.84 -16.18
CA ARG A 194 -37.48 -4.14 -15.76
C ARG A 194 -38.95 -4.05 -16.04
N HIS A 195 -39.40 -4.70 -17.12
CA HIS A 195 -40.81 -5.00 -17.28
C HIS A 195 -41.23 -5.65 -15.97
N ALA A 196 -42.06 -4.93 -15.21
CA ALA A 196 -42.70 -5.49 -14.04
C ALA A 196 -43.52 -6.66 -14.56
N PHE A 197 -42.99 -7.87 -14.43
CA PHE A 197 -43.82 -9.04 -14.58
C PHE A 197 -44.93 -8.88 -13.55
N PRO A 198 -46.21 -8.88 -13.94
CA PRO A 198 -47.29 -8.94 -12.98
C PRO A 198 -47.13 -10.26 -12.24
N ILE A 199 -46.54 -10.22 -11.05
CA ILE A 199 -46.57 -11.35 -10.13
C ILE A 199 -47.99 -11.36 -9.56
N THR A 200 -48.94 -11.91 -10.32
CA THR A 200 -50.20 -12.41 -9.78
C THR A 200 -49.92 -13.74 -9.11
N ALA A 201 -49.13 -13.72 -8.03
CA ALA A 201 -49.01 -14.86 -7.14
C ALA A 201 -50.15 -14.77 -6.12
N THR A 202 -51.32 -15.30 -6.48
CA THR A 202 -52.32 -15.70 -5.49
C THR A 202 -51.79 -16.95 -4.81
N LEU A 203 -50.91 -16.78 -3.82
CA LEU A 203 -50.55 -17.88 -2.93
C LEU A 203 -51.78 -18.15 -2.06
N ALA A 204 -52.51 -19.21 -2.37
CA ALA A 204 -53.38 -19.83 -1.38
C ALA A 204 -52.49 -20.29 -0.21
N PRO A 205 -52.87 -20.04 1.06
CA PRO A 205 -52.13 -20.51 2.20
C PRO A 205 -52.08 -22.05 2.13
N THR A 206 -50.92 -22.58 1.77
CA THR A 206 -50.64 -24.01 1.93
C THR A 206 -50.25 -24.17 3.38
N THR A 207 -51.14 -24.81 4.15
CA THR A 207 -50.82 -25.32 5.48
C THR A 207 -49.71 -26.34 5.32
N THR A 208 -48.47 -25.92 5.58
CA THR A 208 -47.34 -26.85 5.69
C THR A 208 -47.59 -27.67 6.95
N ASP A 209 -47.95 -28.94 6.79
CA ASP A 209 -48.08 -29.88 7.90
C ASP A 209 -46.73 -29.95 8.65
N GLU A 210 -46.73 -29.57 9.93
CA GLU A 210 -45.55 -29.62 10.82
C GLU A 210 -44.91 -31.01 10.88
N GLU A 211 -45.67 -32.05 10.54
CA GLU A 211 -45.24 -33.45 10.54
C GLU A 211 -44.19 -33.75 9.44
N GLN A 212 -44.26 -33.08 8.28
CA GLN A 212 -43.23 -33.22 7.24
C GLN A 212 -41.91 -32.53 7.58
N LEU A 213 -41.95 -31.44 8.37
CA LEU A 213 -40.75 -30.76 8.85
C LEU A 213 -40.04 -31.54 9.95
N ALA A 214 -40.78 -32.25 10.80
CA ALA A 214 -40.22 -33.14 11.82
C ALA A 214 -39.52 -34.38 11.22
N ALA A 215 -40.05 -34.94 10.14
CA ALA A 215 -39.47 -36.10 9.46
C ALA A 215 -38.11 -35.81 8.79
N LEU A 216 -37.83 -34.55 8.45
CA LEU A 216 -36.57 -34.12 7.84
C LEU A 216 -35.45 -33.86 8.86
N GLY A 217 -35.69 -34.03 10.17
CA GLY A 217 -34.69 -33.79 11.21
C GLY A 217 -34.23 -32.33 11.30
N ILE A 218 -34.98 -31.41 10.70
CA ILE A 218 -34.73 -29.98 10.79
C ILE A 218 -35.30 -29.54 12.14
N MET A 219 -34.44 -29.57 13.16
CA MET A 219 -34.76 -28.93 14.44
C MET A 219 -35.08 -27.45 14.16
N PRO A 220 -36.16 -26.89 14.73
CA PRO A 220 -36.39 -25.45 14.66
C PRO A 220 -35.15 -24.76 15.24
N ILE A 221 -34.45 -23.99 14.40
CA ILE A 221 -33.40 -23.09 14.85
C ILE A 221 -34.07 -22.19 15.87
N ALA A 222 -33.73 -22.37 17.15
CA ALA A 222 -34.17 -21.46 18.20
C ALA A 222 -33.90 -20.04 17.70
N ALA A 223 -34.94 -19.21 17.67
CA ALA A 223 -34.85 -17.84 17.18
C ALA A 223 -33.59 -17.21 17.80
N LEU A 224 -32.61 -16.89 16.95
CA LEU A 224 -31.42 -16.17 17.38
C LEU A 224 -31.94 -14.95 18.15
N PRO A 225 -31.43 -14.68 19.37
CA PRO A 225 -31.83 -13.50 20.11
C PRO A 225 -31.68 -12.31 19.18
N ALA A 226 -32.74 -11.49 19.10
CA ALA A 226 -32.73 -10.30 18.28
C ALA A 226 -31.42 -9.56 18.53
N VAL A 227 -30.64 -9.38 17.46
CA VAL A 227 -29.39 -8.62 17.53
C VAL A 227 -29.75 -7.28 18.15
N ASP A 228 -29.21 -7.04 19.34
CA ASP A 228 -29.43 -5.83 20.09
C ASP A 228 -28.84 -4.65 19.30
N GLN A 229 -29.71 -3.96 18.55
CA GLN A 229 -29.35 -2.77 17.78
C GLN A 229 -29.02 -1.57 18.69
N THR A 230 -29.00 -1.72 20.03
CA THR A 230 -28.48 -0.69 20.93
C THR A 230 -26.96 -0.63 20.99
N HIS A 231 -26.24 -1.55 20.31
CA HIS A 231 -24.82 -1.37 20.02
C HIS A 231 -24.64 -0.26 18.97
N GLN A 232 -24.74 0.98 19.46
CA GLN A 232 -24.24 2.16 18.77
C GLN A 232 -22.79 1.86 18.39
N PRO A 233 -22.40 1.96 17.11
CA PRO A 233 -21.01 1.75 16.72
C PRO A 233 -20.15 2.66 17.60
N PRO A 234 -18.96 2.21 18.06
CA PRO A 234 -18.10 3.04 18.88
C PRO A 234 -17.99 4.37 18.18
N GLN A 235 -18.43 5.44 18.84
CA GLN A 235 -18.36 6.76 18.25
C GLN A 235 -16.92 6.93 17.83
N VAL A 236 -16.70 7.03 16.51
CA VAL A 236 -15.41 7.37 15.95
C VAL A 236 -15.05 8.64 16.69
N ARG A 237 -14.10 8.56 17.63
CA ARG A 237 -13.56 9.73 18.30
C ARG A 237 -13.24 10.67 17.15
N GLN A 238 -13.96 11.79 17.04
CA GLN A 238 -13.62 12.82 16.09
C GLN A 238 -12.13 13.06 16.30
N LEU A 239 -11.32 12.56 15.37
CA LEU A 239 -9.88 12.71 15.40
C LEU A 239 -9.69 14.22 15.49
N ALA A 240 -9.09 14.65 16.59
CA ALA A 240 -8.86 16.06 16.87
C ALA A 240 -8.31 16.69 15.61
N ASN A 241 -8.94 17.79 15.18
CA ASN A 241 -8.60 18.51 13.95
C ASN A 241 -7.07 18.51 13.77
N PRO A 242 -6.52 17.96 12.67
CA PRO A 242 -5.07 17.82 12.49
C PRO A 242 -4.31 19.15 12.53
N ALA A 243 -5.01 20.29 12.45
CA ALA A 243 -4.46 21.62 12.66
C ALA A 243 -4.22 21.99 14.14
N MET A 244 -4.77 21.26 15.11
CA MET A 244 -4.67 21.60 16.54
C MET A 244 -3.23 21.58 17.08
N PRO A 245 -2.38 20.60 16.77
CA PRO A 245 -0.98 20.64 17.18
C PRO A 245 -0.22 21.85 16.62
N LEU A 246 -0.54 22.26 15.38
CA LEU A 246 0.05 23.43 14.73
C LEU A 246 -0.39 24.74 15.41
N LEU A 247 -1.67 24.86 15.77
CA LEU A 247 -2.20 26.03 16.48
C LEU A 247 -1.59 26.17 17.88
N ILE A 248 -1.38 25.06 18.61
CA ILE A 248 -0.70 25.07 19.91
C ILE A 248 0.77 25.52 19.76
N GLY A 249 1.45 25.12 18.68
CA GLY A 249 2.83 25.53 18.39
C GLY A 249 3.00 27.03 18.10
N LEU A 250 1.97 27.71 17.58
CA LEU A 250 2.04 29.14 17.24
C LEU A 250 1.93 30.07 18.46
N VAL A 251 1.33 29.61 19.57
CA VAL A 251 1.14 30.41 20.80
C VAL A 251 2.46 30.94 21.39
N PRO A 252 3.50 30.12 21.64
CA PRO A 252 4.76 30.63 22.18
C PRO A 252 5.49 31.59 21.22
N VAL A 253 5.37 31.39 19.90
CA VAL A 253 5.98 32.29 18.90
C VAL A 253 5.30 33.66 18.94
N GLY A 254 3.98 33.69 18.99
CA GLY A 254 3.22 34.95 19.13
C GLY A 254 3.60 35.73 20.40
N PHE A 255 3.77 35.02 21.53
CA PHE A 255 4.22 35.61 22.80
C PHE A 255 5.63 36.20 22.72
N LEU A 256 6.56 35.50 22.08
CA LEU A 256 7.93 35.98 21.88
C LEU A 256 7.96 37.24 21.01
N VAL A 257 7.22 37.26 19.90
CA VAL A 257 7.15 38.41 19.00
C VAL A 257 6.56 39.63 19.71
N THR A 258 5.44 39.45 20.42
CA THR A 258 4.83 40.55 21.19
C THR A 258 5.75 41.08 22.29
N MET A 259 6.48 40.20 22.99
CA MET A 259 7.45 40.60 24.01
C MET A 259 8.63 41.39 23.43
N VAL A 260 9.16 41.00 22.26
CA VAL A 260 10.21 41.73 21.55
C VAL A 260 9.74 43.11 21.12
N LEU A 261 8.54 43.19 20.52
CA LEU A 261 7.94 44.45 20.09
C LEU A 261 7.68 45.40 21.29
N TYR A 262 7.19 44.88 22.41
CA TYR A 262 6.97 45.63 23.64
C TYR A 262 8.27 46.19 24.23
N ARG A 263 9.33 45.37 24.24
CA ARG A 263 10.65 45.80 24.73
C ARG A 263 11.26 46.88 23.84
N HIS A 264 11.01 46.82 22.54
CA HIS A 264 11.49 47.82 21.59
C HIS A 264 10.76 49.15 21.72
N SER A 265 9.44 49.15 21.94
CA SER A 265 8.66 50.38 22.12
C SER A 265 9.03 51.12 23.40
N ARG A 266 9.30 50.41 24.50
CA ARG A 266 9.75 51.01 25.78
C ARG A 266 11.15 51.63 25.74
N ARG A 267 11.99 51.30 24.76
CA ARG A 267 13.34 51.90 24.62
C ARG A 267 13.34 53.23 23.88
N ARG A 268 12.20 53.62 23.28
CA ARG A 268 12.06 54.84 22.48
C ARG A 268 11.38 56.00 23.24
N TYR A 269 11.01 55.79 24.49
CA TYR A 269 10.49 56.79 25.42
C TYR A 269 11.38 56.84 26.64
#